data_AF-A0A674J222-F1
#
_entry.id   AF-A0A674J222-F1
#
_cell.length_a   1.000
_cell.length_b   1.000
_cell.length_c   1.000
_cell.angle_alpha   90.00
_cell.angle_beta   90.00
_cell.angle_gamma   90.00
#
_symmetry.space_group_name_H-M   'P 1'
#
loop_
_entity.id
_entity.type
_entity.pdbx_description
1 polymer ?
#
loop_
_entity_poly.entity_id
_entity_poly.type
_entity_poly.pdbx_seq_one_letter_code
_entity_poly.pdbx_strand_id
1 'polypeptide(L)' 'DSVSKWDIRTKIWDYLEANNLADFPRPVHHRIPNFKVLGENGCHQATASPPMQVDGE' A
#
# COMPACT_ATOMS: atom_id res chain seq x y z
N ASP A 1 17.71 -24.90 -13.31
CA ASP A 1 16.91 -24.43 -12.17
C ASP A 1 15.80 -23.51 -12.63
N SER A 2 14.54 -23.85 -12.32
CA SER A 2 13.38 -23.03 -12.66
C SER A 2 13.15 -21.98 -11.58
N VAL A 3 12.99 -20.71 -11.97
CA VAL A 3 12.64 -19.62 -11.05
C VAL A 3 11.22 -19.85 -10.51
N SER A 4 11.07 -19.91 -9.19
CA SER A 4 9.78 -20.05 -8.55
C SER A 4 9.11 -18.68 -8.32
N LYS A 5 7.78 -18.69 -8.14
CA LYS A 5 7.04 -17.48 -7.73
C LYS A 5 7.56 -16.91 -6.40
N TRP A 6 8.06 -17.79 -5.53
CA TRP A 6 8.65 -17.41 -4.26
C TRP A 6 9.94 -16.62 -4.49
N ASP A 7 10.82 -17.09 -5.38
CA ASP A 7 12.07 -16.40 -5.71
C ASP A 7 11.83 -14.99 -6.27
N ILE A 8 10.79 -14.84 -7.10
CA ILE A 8 10.40 -13.53 -7.64
C ILE A 8 9.91 -12.61 -6.51
N ARG A 9 9.06 -13.13 -5.62
CA ARG A 9 8.51 -12.34 -4.50
C ARG A 9 9.61 -11.88 -3.54
N THR A 10 10.57 -12.76 -3.24
CA THR A 10 11.72 -12.46 -2.39
C THR A 10 12.56 -11.32 -2.98
N LYS A 11 12.90 -11.39 -4.28
CA LYS A 11 13.64 -10.32 -4.96
C LYS A 11 12.91 -8.97 -4.92
N ILE A 12 11.59 -8.97 -5.10
CA ILE A 12 10.79 -7.73 -5.04
C ILE A 12 10.80 -7.14 -3.63
N TRP A 13 10.61 -7.96 -2.59
CA TRP A 13 10.67 -7.48 -1.21
C TRP A 13 12.04 -6.91 -0.85
N ASP A 14 13.12 -7.61 -1.22
CA ASP A 14 14.48 -7.14 -0.97
C ASP A 14 14.75 -5.80 -1.67
N TYR A 15 14.25 -5.63 -2.90
CA TYR A 15 14.33 -4.36 -3.63
C TYR A 15 13.56 -3.24 -2.93
N LEU A 16 12.32 -3.49 -2.48
CA LEU A 16 11.51 -2.49 -1.77
C LEU A 16 12.15 -2.07 -0.45
N GLU A 17 12.78 -3.02 0.25
CA GLU A 17 13.48 -2.79 1.51
C GLU A 17 14.76 -1.97 1.30
N ALA A 18 15.60 -2.39 0.34
CA ALA A 18 16.86 -1.73 0.01
C ALA A 18 16.68 -0.29 -0.51
N ASN A 19 15.58 -0.03 -1.21
CA ASN A 19 15.27 1.30 -1.78
C ASN A 19 14.35 2.16 -0.89
N ASN A 20 14.02 1.69 0.33
CA ASN A 20 13.14 2.40 1.27
C ASN A 20 11.78 2.82 0.67
N LEU A 21 11.23 1.97 -0.20
CA LEU A 21 9.98 2.21 -0.94
C LEU A 21 8.72 1.74 -0.18
N ALA A 22 8.90 0.92 0.86
CA ALA A 22 7.84 0.45 1.73
C ALA A 22 7.85 1.19 3.06
N ASP A 23 6.68 1.66 3.49
CA ASP A 23 6.48 2.27 4.81
C ASP A 23 6.33 1.24 5.93
N PHE A 24 6.46 1.70 7.17
CA PHE A 24 6.30 0.89 8.37
C PHE A 24 4.91 0.20 8.41
N PRO A 25 4.79 -1.05 8.91
CA PRO A 25 5.85 -1.89 9.48
C PRO A 25 6.75 -2.57 8.44
N ARG A 26 8.04 -2.64 8.75
CA ARG A 26 9.05 -3.49 8.07
C ARG A 26 9.44 -4.65 9.00
N PRO A 27 9.90 -5.82 8.49
CA PRO A 27 10.20 -6.17 7.09
C PRO A 27 8.93 -6.45 6.26
N VAL A 28 9.05 -6.33 4.93
CA VAL A 28 7.93 -6.42 3.98
C VAL A 28 7.58 -7.87 3.62
N HIS A 29 8.47 -8.81 3.95
CA HIS A 29 8.29 -10.24 3.69
C HIS A 29 7.00 -10.76 4.35
N HIS A 30 6.30 -11.62 3.63
CA HIS A 30 5.03 -12.25 3.99
C HIS A 30 3.81 -11.32 4.08
N ARG A 31 3.92 -10.06 3.64
CA ARG A 31 2.80 -9.11 3.60
C ARG A 31 2.55 -8.55 2.20
N ILE A 32 1.38 -7.97 2.02
CA ILE A 32 1.11 -7.05 0.91
C ILE A 32 1.97 -5.80 1.17
N PRO A 33 2.85 -5.37 0.24
CA PRO A 33 3.67 -4.18 0.44
C PRO A 33 2.80 -2.93 0.60
N ASN A 34 3.08 -2.13 1.62
CA ASN A 34 2.50 -0.80 1.76
C ASN A 34 3.24 0.14 0.80
N PHE A 35 2.63 0.47 -0.33
CA PHE A 35 3.20 1.44 -1.27
C PHE A 35 2.95 2.86 -0.81
N LYS A 36 3.95 3.73 -0.92
CA LYS A 36 3.74 5.18 -0.77
C LYS A 36 2.80 5.67 -1.85
N VAL A 37 1.63 6.12 -1.45
CA VAL A 37 0.83 7.00 -2.30
C VAL A 37 1.57 8.34 -2.32
N LEU A 38 2.08 8.75 -3.48
CA LEU A 38 2.68 10.07 -3.63
C LEU A 38 1.62 11.12 -3.25
N GLY A 39 1.95 11.94 -2.27
CA GLY A 39 1.05 12.94 -1.70
C GLY A 39 0.51 13.92 -2.75
N GLU A 40 -0.54 14.61 -2.32
CA GLU A 40 -1.31 15.70 -2.95
C GLU A 40 -2.16 15.40 -4.19
N ASN A 41 -1.80 14.47 -5.09
CA ASN A 41 -2.64 14.18 -6.27
C ASN A 41 -3.23 12.75 -6.33
N GLY A 42 -2.96 11.90 -5.33
CA GLY A 42 -3.40 10.50 -5.30
C GLY A 42 -4.84 10.27 -4.81
N CYS A 43 -5.51 11.28 -4.25
CA CYS A 43 -6.92 11.19 -3.84
C CYS A 43 -7.51 12.59 -3.64
N HIS A 44 -8.02 13.19 -4.71
CA HIS A 44 -9.15 14.09 -4.55
C HIS A 44 -10.40 13.24 -4.67
N GLN A 45 -11.16 13.16 -3.56
CA GLN A 45 -12.51 12.60 -3.47
C GLN A 45 -12.65 11.13 -3.05
N ALA A 46 -12.09 10.77 -1.89
CA ALA A 46 -12.99 10.26 -0.85
C ALA A 46 -13.43 11.47 -0.03
N THR A 47 -14.23 12.35 -0.65
CA THR A 47 -14.94 13.39 0.09
C THR A 47 -15.74 12.61 1.13
N ALA A 48 -15.48 12.93 2.40
CA ALA A 48 -16.33 12.46 3.47
C ALA A 48 -17.77 12.66 3.01
N SER A 49 -18.53 11.57 2.86
CA SER A 49 -19.97 11.70 2.83
C SER A 49 -20.30 12.55 4.06
N PRO A 50 -20.92 13.74 3.90
CA PRO A 50 -21.39 14.47 5.07
C PRO A 50 -22.25 13.49 5.88
N PRO A 51 -22.19 13.53 7.23
CA PRO A 51 -23.06 12.68 8.03
C PRO A 51 -24.48 12.89 7.52
N MET A 52 -25.17 11.81 7.13
CA MET A 52 -26.56 11.86 6.72
C MET A 52 -27.32 12.60 7.83
N GLN A 53 -27.72 13.84 7.55
CA GLN A 53 -28.68 14.53 8.38
C GLN A 53 -30.01 13.83 8.10
N VAL A 54 -30.48 13.08 9.09
CA VAL A 54 -31.82 12.52 9.10
C VAL A 54 -32.74 13.72 9.30
N ASP A 55 -33.35 14.22 8.23
CA ASP A 55 -34.44 15.17 8.36
C ASP A 55 -35.58 14.47 9.09
N GLY A 56 -35.87 14.96 10.29
CA GLY A 56 -37.02 14.51 11.06
C GLY A 56 -38.29 15.07 10.43
N GLU A 57 -39.21 14.16 10.12
CA GLU A 57 -40.65 14.43 10.05
C GLU A 57 -41.35 13.55 11.10
#